data_AF-N6YDZ5-F1
#
_entry.id   AF-N6YDZ5-F1
#
_cell.length_a   1.000
_cell.length_b   1.000
_cell.length_c   1.000
_cell.angle_alpha   90.00
_cell.angle_beta   90.00
_cell.angle_gamma   90.00
#
_symmetry.space_group_name_H-M   'P 1'
#
loop_
_entity.id
_entity.type
_entity.pdbx_description
1 polymer ?
#
loop_
_entity_poly.entity_id
_entity_poly.type
_entity_poly.pdbx_seq_one_letter_code
_entity_poly.pdbx_strand_id
1 'polypeptide(L)'
;MPQLYRDLVEVYTTTTGTGTLVLGGTVPGRQSLNLAGYANGDLMPYRIVTEDGANWEIGVGTLSKPATTWSLVRSVVLSSSNLNNKVNFPAGTKRVACVIPAQLMCAIGVPTSGFVQPSVAGTGVAAGSDASAGTGGVAYGQGAKAGSLCVALGNGALANTGSESRAIAIGDGAQATKQRAVALGAGAVASEWRAVALPEATASGYYSVACPAGNASGGYSFAMPGAHAEKCAVAAQGGSNFAALEWCGHVVSQGGDYNLQDVTDNRFQLPGSGGTALIEVMVIARNSTTGAYAARITGVVRYSSSAIALVGAPTVTVIHDTTGGAASATLAVDSGLNDLVDVRVNAGTPADWHWTGSLRATVAQAL
;
A
#
# COMPACT_ATOMS: atom_id res chain seq x y z
N MET A 1 16.37 -21.56 -37.58
CA MET A 1 16.12 -20.29 -38.27
C MET A 1 14.91 -19.62 -37.62
N PRO A 2 14.87 -18.28 -37.52
CA PRO A 2 13.78 -17.58 -36.84
C PRO A 2 12.46 -17.71 -37.62
N GLN A 3 11.36 -17.69 -36.88
CA GLN A 3 10.03 -17.45 -37.44
C GLN A 3 9.80 -15.95 -37.56
N LEU A 4 9.50 -15.48 -38.77
CA LEU A 4 9.36 -14.05 -39.07
C LEU A 4 7.92 -13.71 -39.42
N TYR A 5 7.45 -12.58 -38.88
CA TYR A 5 6.20 -11.94 -39.27
C TYR A 5 6.53 -10.65 -40.02
N ARG A 6 5.87 -10.45 -41.17
CA ARG A 6 6.08 -9.31 -42.06
C ARG A 6 4.76 -8.81 -42.61
N ASP A 7 4.55 -7.51 -42.54
CA ASP A 7 3.34 -6.88 -43.02
C ASP A 7 3.29 -6.86 -44.55
N LEU A 8 2.07 -6.94 -45.09
CA LEU A 8 1.80 -6.81 -46.52
C LEU A 8 2.55 -7.79 -47.44
N VAL A 9 3.09 -8.89 -46.92
CA VAL A 9 3.74 -9.92 -47.74
C VAL A 9 2.69 -10.84 -48.35
N GLU A 10 2.57 -10.82 -49.68
CA GLU A 10 1.67 -11.70 -50.42
C GLU A 10 2.16 -11.94 -51.85
N VAL A 11 2.25 -13.21 -52.24
CA VAL A 11 2.79 -13.67 -53.53
C VAL A 11 1.84 -14.69 -54.16
N TYR A 12 1.97 -14.91 -55.46
CA TYR A 12 1.20 -15.93 -56.17
C TYR A 12 1.87 -17.30 -56.12
N THR A 13 1.10 -18.36 -56.31
CA THR A 13 1.59 -19.68 -56.73
C THR A 13 0.59 -20.35 -57.65
N THR A 14 1.07 -21.17 -58.58
CA THR A 14 0.26 -22.04 -59.45
C THR A 14 0.52 -23.52 -59.18
N THR A 15 1.31 -23.83 -58.14
CA THR A 15 1.67 -25.21 -57.80
C THR A 15 0.43 -25.99 -57.37
N THR A 16 0.29 -27.20 -57.89
CA THR A 16 -0.79 -28.14 -57.55
C THR A 16 -0.29 -29.19 -56.57
N GLY A 17 -1.21 -29.99 -56.02
CA GLY A 17 -0.82 -31.13 -55.21
C GLY A 17 -0.62 -30.78 -53.73
N THR A 18 0.02 -31.71 -53.02
CA THR A 18 0.37 -31.56 -51.60
C THR A 18 1.86 -31.24 -51.36
N GLY A 19 2.66 -31.14 -52.41
CA GLY A 19 4.11 -30.95 -52.33
C GLY A 19 4.55 -29.55 -51.90
N THR A 20 5.87 -29.32 -52.02
CA THR A 20 6.49 -28.00 -51.87
C THR A 20 5.95 -27.05 -52.92
N LEU A 21 5.53 -25.85 -52.51
CA LEU A 21 4.98 -24.86 -53.43
C LEU A 21 6.09 -24.00 -54.00
N VAL A 22 6.14 -23.86 -55.33
CA VAL A 22 6.96 -22.84 -55.99
C VAL A 22 6.21 -21.52 -55.90
N LEU A 23 6.86 -20.49 -55.34
CA LEU A 23 6.28 -19.17 -55.16
C LEU A 23 6.68 -18.27 -56.34
N GLY A 24 5.69 -17.61 -56.92
CA GLY A 24 5.82 -16.75 -58.08
C GLY A 24 5.97 -15.27 -57.71
N GLY A 25 5.43 -14.42 -58.58
CA GLY A 25 5.48 -12.97 -58.43
C GLY A 25 4.69 -12.44 -57.22
N THR A 26 5.06 -11.23 -56.79
CA THR A 26 4.34 -10.50 -55.74
C THR A 26 2.99 -10.01 -56.25
N VAL A 27 1.96 -10.08 -55.41
CA VAL A 27 0.63 -9.54 -55.71
C VAL A 27 0.72 -8.01 -55.83
N PRO A 28 0.03 -7.34 -56.77
CA PRO A 28 0.03 -5.89 -56.87
C PRO A 28 -0.36 -5.20 -55.55
N GLY A 29 0.39 -4.18 -55.14
CA GLY A 29 0.18 -3.46 -53.87
C GLY A 29 0.68 -4.20 -52.63
N ARG A 30 1.42 -5.31 -52.79
CA ARG A 30 1.99 -6.12 -51.71
C ARG A 30 3.52 -6.12 -51.77
N GLN A 31 4.15 -6.50 -50.66
CA GLN A 31 5.59 -6.62 -50.53
C GLN A 31 6.06 -8.01 -50.96
N SER A 32 7.22 -8.05 -51.64
CA SER A 32 7.86 -9.31 -51.99
C SER A 32 8.57 -9.91 -50.78
N LEU A 33 8.83 -11.23 -50.83
CA LEU A 33 9.62 -11.92 -49.80
C LEU A 33 11.03 -11.33 -49.65
N ASN A 34 11.63 -10.85 -50.74
CA ASN A 34 12.94 -10.20 -50.70
C ASN A 34 12.90 -8.85 -49.98
N LEU A 35 11.93 -7.99 -50.31
CA LEU A 35 11.79 -6.67 -49.69
C LEU A 35 11.42 -6.77 -48.20
N ALA A 36 10.68 -7.81 -47.84
CA ALA A 36 10.35 -8.12 -46.46
C ALA A 36 11.53 -8.73 -45.66
N GLY A 37 12.68 -8.96 -46.30
CA GLY A 37 13.90 -9.41 -45.63
C GLY A 37 13.89 -10.87 -45.20
N TYR A 38 13.13 -11.74 -45.88
CA TYR A 38 13.25 -13.18 -45.66
C TYR A 38 14.55 -13.74 -46.25
N ALA A 39 15.11 -14.74 -45.58
CA ALA A 39 16.28 -15.52 -45.98
C ALA A 39 15.93 -17.01 -46.20
N ASN A 40 16.86 -17.73 -46.83
CA ASN A 40 16.73 -19.18 -47.03
C ASN A 40 16.69 -19.91 -45.67
N GLY A 41 15.65 -20.72 -45.45
CA GLY A 41 15.44 -21.48 -44.22
C GLY A 41 14.56 -20.78 -43.17
N ASP A 42 14.17 -19.52 -43.38
CA ASP A 42 13.26 -18.84 -42.45
C ASP A 42 11.88 -19.52 -42.40
N LEU A 43 11.25 -19.44 -41.22
CA LEU A 43 9.89 -19.92 -41.02
C LEU A 43 8.91 -18.77 -41.26
N MET A 44 7.97 -18.95 -42.18
CA MET A 44 6.90 -18.00 -42.48
C MET A 44 5.55 -18.59 -42.05
N PRO A 45 4.83 -17.95 -41.11
CA PRO A 45 3.44 -18.21 -40.85
C PRO A 45 2.63 -17.76 -42.07
N TYR A 46 1.97 -18.70 -42.73
CA TYR A 46 1.37 -18.48 -44.03
C TYR A 46 -0.14 -18.67 -44.01
N ARG A 47 -0.79 -18.02 -44.97
CA ARG A 47 -2.11 -18.37 -45.50
C ARG A 47 -1.96 -18.66 -46.99
N ILE A 48 -2.44 -19.80 -47.45
CA ILE A 48 -2.63 -20.10 -48.87
C ILE A 48 -4.13 -20.13 -49.15
N VAL A 49 -4.59 -19.48 -50.22
CA VAL A 49 -6.00 -19.49 -50.63
C VAL A 49 -6.14 -19.44 -52.15
N THR A 50 -7.06 -20.23 -52.71
CA THR A 50 -7.44 -20.12 -54.13
C THR A 50 -8.21 -18.82 -54.38
N GLU A 51 -8.20 -18.28 -55.60
CA GLU A 51 -8.90 -17.01 -55.91
C GLU A 51 -10.42 -17.08 -55.65
N ASP A 52 -11.02 -18.27 -55.71
CA ASP A 52 -12.43 -18.52 -55.37
C ASP A 52 -12.68 -18.73 -53.87
N GLY A 53 -11.63 -18.81 -53.05
CA GLY A 53 -11.72 -19.08 -51.60
C GLY A 53 -12.06 -20.53 -51.22
N ALA A 54 -12.32 -21.42 -52.18
CA ALA A 54 -12.81 -22.78 -51.90
C ALA A 54 -11.76 -23.66 -51.20
N ASN A 55 -10.48 -23.44 -51.49
CA ASN A 55 -9.38 -24.17 -50.89
C ASN A 55 -8.47 -23.21 -50.14
N TRP A 56 -8.29 -23.44 -48.85
CA TRP A 56 -7.48 -22.58 -48.00
C TRP A 56 -6.71 -23.38 -46.94
N GLU A 57 -5.54 -22.87 -46.58
CA GLU A 57 -4.70 -23.45 -45.55
C GLU A 57 -3.94 -22.37 -44.79
N ILE A 58 -3.88 -22.48 -43.47
CA ILE A 58 -3.07 -21.67 -42.59
C ILE A 58 -2.07 -22.58 -41.89
N GLY A 59 -0.81 -22.17 -41.86
CA GLY A 59 0.26 -22.99 -41.32
C GLY A 59 1.54 -22.23 -41.03
N VAL A 60 2.59 -22.96 -40.66
CA VAL A 60 3.96 -22.48 -40.60
C VAL A 60 4.77 -23.26 -41.62
N GLY A 61 5.40 -22.56 -42.54
CA GLY A 61 6.17 -23.18 -43.61
C GLY A 61 7.60 -22.69 -43.63
N THR A 62 8.50 -23.56 -44.09
CA THR A 62 9.92 -23.23 -44.27
C THR A 62 10.11 -22.68 -45.67
N LEU A 63 10.62 -21.46 -45.78
CA LEU A 63 11.01 -20.86 -47.04
C LEU A 63 12.35 -21.43 -47.50
N SER A 64 12.45 -21.76 -48.78
CA SER A 64 13.70 -22.18 -49.42
C SER A 64 13.94 -21.36 -50.68
N LYS A 65 15.18 -20.87 -50.84
CA LYS A 65 15.63 -20.07 -51.98
C LYS A 65 17.01 -20.55 -52.45
N PRO A 66 17.07 -21.70 -53.13
CA PRO A 66 18.35 -22.28 -53.56
C PRO A 66 19.04 -21.47 -54.68
N ALA A 67 18.31 -20.59 -55.38
CA ALA A 67 18.87 -19.65 -56.34
C ALA A 67 18.04 -18.36 -56.38
N THR A 68 17.17 -18.21 -57.37
CA THR A 68 16.34 -17.00 -57.57
C THR A 68 14.86 -17.21 -57.20
N THR A 69 14.38 -18.45 -57.25
CA THR A 69 12.98 -18.79 -57.00
C THR A 69 12.75 -19.18 -55.54
N TRP A 70 11.72 -18.59 -54.94
CA TRP A 70 11.26 -18.96 -53.61
C TRP A 70 10.40 -20.21 -53.66
N SER A 71 10.51 -21.04 -52.64
CA SER A 71 9.64 -22.18 -52.42
C SER A 71 9.20 -22.27 -50.96
N LEU A 72 8.01 -22.80 -50.71
CA LEU A 72 7.44 -22.97 -49.38
C LEU A 72 7.21 -24.44 -49.11
N VAL A 73 7.96 -24.99 -48.16
CA VAL A 73 7.68 -26.29 -47.58
C VAL A 73 6.65 -26.11 -46.47
N ARG A 74 5.47 -26.72 -46.63
CA ARG A 74 4.36 -26.64 -45.67
C ARG A 74 4.66 -27.54 -44.47
N SER A 75 5.43 -27.03 -43.52
CA SER A 75 5.99 -27.82 -42.41
C SER A 75 4.94 -28.22 -41.39
N VAL A 76 4.07 -27.28 -41.00
CA VAL A 76 2.99 -27.50 -40.04
C VAL A 76 1.72 -26.88 -40.57
N VAL A 77 0.65 -27.68 -40.68
CA VAL A 77 -0.70 -27.18 -40.97
C VAL A 77 -1.41 -26.94 -39.65
N LEU A 78 -1.91 -25.73 -39.44
CA LEU A 78 -2.60 -25.33 -38.21
C LEU A 78 -4.12 -25.46 -38.41
N SER A 79 -4.62 -24.95 -39.53
CA SER A 79 -6.02 -25.11 -39.93
C SER A 79 -6.16 -25.10 -41.44
N SER A 80 -7.13 -25.84 -41.98
CA SER A 80 -7.31 -25.94 -43.43
C SER A 80 -8.72 -26.36 -43.83
N SER A 81 -9.05 -26.15 -45.11
CA SER A 81 -10.26 -26.67 -45.76
C SER A 81 -10.24 -28.19 -45.98
N ASN A 82 -9.17 -28.90 -45.57
CA ASN A 82 -9.02 -30.35 -45.69
C ASN A 82 -8.93 -31.03 -44.32
N LEU A 83 -9.84 -30.66 -43.41
CA LEU A 83 -9.90 -31.19 -42.03
C LEU A 83 -8.56 -31.04 -41.29
N ASN A 84 -7.94 -29.86 -41.41
CA ASN A 84 -6.63 -29.52 -40.86
C ASN A 84 -5.45 -30.35 -41.39
N ASN A 85 -5.65 -31.17 -42.44
CA ASN A 85 -4.56 -31.78 -43.18
C ASN A 85 -4.04 -30.86 -44.28
N LYS A 86 -2.90 -31.22 -44.88
CA LYS A 86 -2.38 -30.58 -46.09
C LYS A 86 -3.45 -30.56 -47.18
N VAL A 87 -3.83 -29.38 -47.65
CA VAL A 87 -4.72 -29.22 -48.80
C VAL A 87 -4.01 -29.74 -50.06
N ASN A 88 -4.77 -30.47 -50.89
CA ASN A 88 -4.38 -30.86 -52.24
C ASN A 88 -4.84 -29.76 -53.20
N PHE A 89 -3.96 -28.79 -53.48
CA PHE A 89 -4.36 -27.61 -54.23
C PHE A 89 -4.64 -27.93 -55.71
N PRO A 90 -5.76 -27.47 -56.29
CA PRO A 90 -6.09 -27.71 -57.70
C PRO A 90 -5.22 -26.88 -58.64
N ALA A 91 -5.36 -27.05 -59.96
CA ALA A 91 -4.79 -26.11 -60.92
C ALA A 91 -5.35 -24.67 -60.73
N GLY A 92 -4.62 -23.68 -61.25
CA GLY A 92 -4.99 -22.26 -61.17
C GLY A 92 -4.15 -21.46 -60.17
N THR A 93 -4.45 -20.17 -60.05
CA THR A 93 -3.72 -19.24 -59.18
C THR A 93 -4.18 -19.33 -57.73
N LYS A 94 -3.22 -19.30 -56.80
CA LYS A 94 -3.45 -19.12 -55.36
C LYS A 94 -2.62 -17.96 -54.86
N ARG A 95 -3.05 -17.37 -53.75
CA ARG A 95 -2.30 -16.36 -53.01
C ARG A 95 -1.71 -16.95 -51.75
N VAL A 96 -0.43 -16.69 -51.53
CA VAL A 96 0.32 -17.07 -50.34
C VAL A 96 0.71 -15.79 -49.61
N ALA A 97 0.19 -15.57 -48.42
CA ALA A 97 0.45 -14.39 -47.61
C ALA A 97 1.14 -14.74 -46.30
N CYS A 98 1.99 -13.85 -45.79
CA CYS A 98 2.36 -13.87 -44.38
C CYS A 98 1.15 -13.40 -43.56
N VAL A 99 0.78 -14.15 -42.53
CA VAL A 99 -0.34 -13.82 -41.65
C VAL A 99 0.04 -14.05 -40.19
N ILE A 100 -0.82 -13.61 -39.28
CA ILE A 100 -0.75 -14.01 -37.87
C ILE A 100 -1.83 -15.07 -37.66
N PRO A 101 -1.50 -16.38 -37.59
CA PRO A 101 -2.50 -17.41 -37.37
C PRO A 101 -3.15 -17.28 -35.99
N ALA A 102 -4.48 -17.36 -35.91
CA ALA A 102 -5.19 -17.27 -34.63
C ALA A 102 -4.76 -18.34 -33.61
N GLN A 103 -4.44 -19.56 -34.07
CA GLN A 103 -3.90 -20.63 -33.20
C GLN A 103 -2.50 -20.32 -32.65
N LEU A 104 -1.73 -19.44 -33.31
CA LEU A 104 -0.46 -18.93 -32.77
C LEU A 104 -0.66 -17.67 -31.92
N MET A 105 -1.75 -16.91 -32.09
CA MET A 105 -2.06 -15.75 -31.23
C MET A 105 -2.27 -16.13 -29.77
N CYS A 106 -2.75 -17.36 -29.49
CA CYS A 106 -2.84 -17.83 -28.10
C CYS A 106 -1.45 -18.01 -27.46
N ALA A 107 -0.41 -18.29 -28.25
CA ALA A 107 0.96 -18.51 -27.80
C ALA A 107 1.83 -17.26 -27.84
N ILE A 108 1.46 -16.25 -28.63
CA ILE A 108 2.01 -14.90 -28.50
C ILE A 108 1.32 -14.32 -27.26
N GLY A 109 1.91 -14.59 -26.10
CA GLY A 109 1.78 -13.69 -24.97
C GLY A 109 2.21 -12.32 -25.47
N VAL A 110 1.25 -11.56 -26.00
CA VAL A 110 1.42 -10.16 -26.35
C VAL A 110 2.12 -9.58 -25.13
N PRO A 111 3.38 -9.12 -25.24
CA PRO A 111 4.04 -8.57 -24.08
C PRO A 111 3.25 -7.31 -23.72
N THR A 112 2.40 -7.43 -22.72
CA THR A 112 1.78 -6.34 -21.96
C THR A 112 2.84 -5.50 -21.24
N SER A 113 4.13 -5.82 -21.39
CA SER A 113 5.27 -5.11 -20.80
C SER A 113 5.55 -3.72 -21.41
N GLY A 114 4.52 -3.03 -21.88
CA GLY A 114 4.59 -1.69 -22.45
C GLY A 114 3.22 -1.07 -22.73
N PHE A 115 2.19 -1.92 -22.86
CA PHE A 115 0.80 -1.52 -22.70
C PHE A 115 0.22 -2.34 -21.57
N VAL A 116 0.17 -1.75 -20.38
CA VAL A 116 -0.82 -2.16 -19.38
C VAL A 116 -2.16 -1.94 -20.05
N GLN A 117 -2.77 -2.99 -20.61
CA GLN A 117 -4.22 -2.99 -20.72
C GLN A 117 -4.68 -2.89 -19.27
N PRO A 118 -5.29 -1.78 -18.80
CA PRO A 118 -5.99 -1.85 -17.53
C PRO A 118 -6.98 -2.98 -17.73
N SER A 119 -6.78 -4.11 -17.05
CA SER A 119 -7.81 -5.13 -17.01
C SER A 119 -8.95 -4.46 -16.27
N VAL A 120 -9.90 -3.88 -17.01
CA VAL A 120 -11.20 -3.46 -16.48
C VAL A 120 -12.02 -4.73 -16.30
N ALA A 121 -11.47 -5.70 -15.56
CA ALA A 121 -12.16 -6.88 -15.11
C ALA A 121 -12.97 -6.46 -13.88
N GLY A 122 -14.07 -5.75 -14.13
CA GLY A 122 -14.99 -5.22 -13.12
C GLY A 122 -14.59 -3.85 -12.56
N THR A 123 -15.07 -2.75 -13.16
CA THR A 123 -15.13 -1.38 -12.59
C THR A 123 -13.86 -0.74 -11.96
N GLY A 124 -12.70 -1.40 -11.89
CA GLY A 124 -11.45 -0.89 -11.31
C GLY A 124 -10.28 -0.78 -12.32
N VAL A 125 -9.18 -0.15 -11.90
CA VAL A 125 -7.94 0.06 -12.68
C VAL A 125 -6.81 -0.71 -12.03
N ALA A 126 -6.16 -1.63 -12.75
CA ALA A 126 -4.98 -2.35 -12.28
C ALA A 126 -3.83 -2.21 -13.29
N ALA A 127 -2.65 -1.85 -12.81
CA ALA A 127 -1.47 -1.59 -13.62
C ALA A 127 -0.18 -2.09 -12.95
N GLY A 128 0.54 -3.00 -13.61
CA GLY A 128 1.73 -3.66 -13.07
C GLY A 128 1.61 -5.18 -13.13
N SER A 129 2.74 -5.89 -13.10
CA SER A 129 2.71 -7.36 -13.03
C SER A 129 2.04 -7.81 -11.74
N ASP A 130 1.10 -8.75 -11.81
CA ASP A 130 0.30 -9.25 -10.68
C ASP A 130 -0.52 -8.19 -9.92
N ALA A 131 -0.75 -7.02 -10.53
CA ALA A 131 -1.62 -6.00 -9.96
C ALA A 131 -3.09 -6.43 -10.05
N SER A 132 -3.87 -6.22 -9.00
CA SER A 132 -5.31 -6.52 -8.98
C SER A 132 -6.12 -5.41 -8.31
N ALA A 133 -7.21 -4.98 -8.94
CA ALA A 133 -8.13 -3.99 -8.38
C ALA A 133 -9.56 -4.55 -8.35
N GLY A 134 -10.26 -4.33 -7.24
CA GLY A 134 -11.70 -4.58 -7.14
C GLY A 134 -12.54 -3.46 -7.75
N THR A 135 -13.86 -3.52 -7.54
CA THR A 135 -14.82 -2.58 -8.11
C THR A 135 -14.54 -1.13 -7.71
N GLY A 136 -14.23 -0.25 -8.66
CA GLY A 136 -13.90 1.15 -8.40
C GLY A 136 -12.56 1.35 -7.69
N GLY A 137 -11.74 0.30 -7.58
CA GLY A 137 -10.41 0.36 -7.00
C GLY A 137 -9.34 0.79 -8.01
N VAL A 138 -8.20 1.27 -7.52
CA VAL A 138 -7.02 1.63 -8.32
C VAL A 138 -5.80 0.92 -7.75
N ALA A 139 -5.14 0.08 -8.54
CA ALA A 139 -3.89 -0.59 -8.20
C ALA A 139 -2.80 -0.23 -9.23
N TYR A 140 -1.66 0.28 -8.78
CA TYR A 140 -0.52 0.62 -9.62
C TYR A 140 0.80 0.16 -8.98
N GLY A 141 1.61 -0.63 -9.69
CA GLY A 141 2.87 -1.20 -9.21
C GLY A 141 2.90 -2.72 -9.29
N GLN A 142 4.10 -3.31 -9.26
CA GLN A 142 4.26 -4.76 -9.23
C GLN A 142 3.60 -5.34 -7.97
N GLY A 143 2.65 -6.26 -8.12
CA GLY A 143 1.96 -6.91 -7.01
C GLY A 143 1.02 -6.00 -6.21
N ALA A 144 0.69 -4.81 -6.72
CA ALA A 144 -0.22 -3.88 -6.06
C ALA A 144 -1.66 -4.44 -6.02
N LYS A 145 -2.31 -4.43 -4.84
CA LYS A 145 -3.64 -5.00 -4.65
C LYS A 145 -4.58 -3.99 -3.99
N ALA A 146 -5.62 -3.61 -4.71
CA ALA A 146 -6.70 -2.76 -4.20
C ALA A 146 -8.01 -3.55 -4.16
N GLY A 147 -8.75 -3.52 -3.05
CA GLY A 147 -10.13 -3.99 -3.03
C GLY A 147 -11.10 -3.02 -3.72
N SER A 148 -12.40 -3.23 -3.50
CA SER A 148 -13.45 -2.35 -4.04
C SER A 148 -13.37 -0.97 -3.42
N LEU A 149 -13.34 0.10 -4.22
CA LEU A 149 -13.22 1.51 -3.83
C LEU A 149 -11.93 1.88 -3.08
N CYS A 150 -10.88 1.06 -3.22
CA CYS A 150 -9.56 1.28 -2.60
C CYS A 150 -8.55 1.89 -3.57
N VAL A 151 -7.46 2.41 -3.03
CA VAL A 151 -6.31 2.90 -3.81
C VAL A 151 -5.03 2.24 -3.29
N ALA A 152 -4.31 1.51 -4.14
CA ALA A 152 -3.02 0.88 -3.86
C ALA A 152 -1.98 1.34 -4.90
N LEU A 153 -1.03 2.19 -4.54
CA LEU A 153 -0.03 2.75 -5.45
C LEU A 153 1.38 2.47 -4.91
N GLY A 154 2.20 1.70 -5.62
CA GLY A 154 3.55 1.27 -5.22
C GLY A 154 3.75 -0.24 -5.40
N ASN A 155 5.00 -0.70 -5.49
CA ASN A 155 5.25 -2.13 -5.59
C ASN A 155 4.88 -2.79 -4.25
N GLY A 156 4.12 -3.88 -4.30
CA GLY A 156 3.62 -4.58 -3.12
C GLY A 156 2.59 -3.80 -2.30
N ALA A 157 2.11 -2.64 -2.76
CA ALA A 157 1.10 -1.86 -2.04
C ALA A 157 -0.22 -2.66 -1.90
N LEU A 158 -0.78 -2.71 -0.69
CA LEU A 158 -1.99 -3.47 -0.37
C LEU A 158 -3.02 -2.57 0.30
N ALA A 159 -4.11 -2.25 -0.40
CA ALA A 159 -5.26 -1.57 0.15
C ALA A 159 -6.45 -2.55 0.22
N ASN A 160 -6.78 -2.97 1.45
CA ASN A 160 -7.91 -3.76 1.91
C ASN A 160 -8.73 -4.44 0.80
N THR A 161 -8.68 -5.77 0.74
CA THR A 161 -9.33 -6.58 -0.31
C THR A 161 -10.76 -7.03 0.04
N GLY A 162 -11.38 -6.48 1.10
CA GLY A 162 -12.77 -6.81 1.51
C GLY A 162 -13.84 -5.90 0.90
N SER A 163 -15.12 -6.18 1.21
CA SER A 163 -16.29 -5.39 0.80
C SER A 163 -16.36 -4.01 1.51
N GLU A 164 -16.79 -2.96 0.79
CA GLU A 164 -16.97 -1.57 1.29
C GLU A 164 -15.69 -0.86 1.75
N SER A 165 -14.58 -1.13 1.07
CA SER A 165 -13.26 -0.73 1.52
C SER A 165 -12.84 0.61 0.92
N ARG A 166 -12.74 1.66 1.73
CA ARG A 166 -12.19 2.97 1.30
C ARG A 166 -10.75 3.14 1.78
N ALA A 167 -9.96 2.07 1.67
CA ALA A 167 -8.59 2.06 2.14
C ALA A 167 -7.65 2.68 1.11
N ILE A 168 -6.60 3.33 1.59
CA ILE A 168 -5.60 3.99 0.76
C ILE A 168 -4.23 3.48 1.20
N ALA A 169 -3.48 2.86 0.30
CA ALA A 169 -2.09 2.45 0.48
C ALA A 169 -1.26 3.08 -0.64
N ILE A 170 -0.36 4.00 -0.30
CA ILE A 170 0.49 4.71 -1.28
C ILE A 170 1.93 4.63 -0.81
N GLY A 171 2.78 3.90 -1.50
CA GLY A 171 4.19 3.70 -1.19
C GLY A 171 4.65 2.26 -1.47
N ASP A 172 5.95 2.07 -1.59
CA ASP A 172 6.56 0.74 -1.71
C ASP A 172 6.27 -0.09 -0.45
N GLY A 173 5.59 -1.23 -0.61
CA GLY A 173 5.18 -2.09 0.50
C GLY A 173 4.17 -1.48 1.47
N ALA A 174 3.49 -0.38 1.12
CA ALA A 174 2.48 0.24 1.98
C ALA A 174 1.25 -0.69 2.15
N GLN A 175 0.73 -0.84 3.36
CA GLN A 175 -0.37 -1.77 3.67
C GLN A 175 -1.46 -1.09 4.49
N ALA A 176 -2.65 -0.91 3.91
CA ALA A 176 -3.87 -0.47 4.58
C ALA A 176 -4.89 -1.62 4.59
N THR A 177 -4.86 -2.51 5.57
CA THR A 177 -5.50 -3.84 5.46
C THR A 177 -6.95 -3.89 5.96
N LYS A 178 -7.46 -2.82 6.58
CA LYS A 178 -8.84 -2.73 7.11
C LYS A 178 -9.62 -1.57 6.50
N GLN A 179 -10.91 -1.48 6.83
CA GLN A 179 -11.81 -0.46 6.29
C GLN A 179 -11.30 0.94 6.63
N ARG A 180 -11.31 1.84 5.64
CA ARG A 180 -10.93 3.27 5.80
C ARG A 180 -9.54 3.49 6.42
N ALA A 181 -8.68 2.48 6.40
CA ALA A 181 -7.29 2.62 6.82
C ALA A 181 -6.51 3.39 5.76
N VAL A 182 -5.51 4.16 6.19
CA VAL A 182 -4.69 5.00 5.31
C VAL A 182 -3.21 4.75 5.63
N ALA A 183 -2.48 4.14 4.71
CA ALA A 183 -1.04 3.95 4.76
C ALA A 183 -0.38 4.79 3.67
N LEU A 184 0.46 5.76 4.05
CA LEU A 184 1.13 6.68 3.14
C LEU A 184 2.63 6.63 3.39
N GLY A 185 3.43 6.38 2.36
CA GLY A 185 4.87 6.21 2.46
C GLY A 185 5.34 4.76 2.34
N ALA A 186 6.62 4.59 2.03
CA ALA A 186 7.25 3.28 1.98
C ALA A 186 7.17 2.57 3.35
N GLY A 187 6.81 1.29 3.36
CA GLY A 187 6.73 0.47 4.56
C GLY A 187 5.64 0.89 5.58
N ALA A 188 4.75 1.83 5.25
CA ALA A 188 3.67 2.24 6.15
C ALA A 188 2.63 1.11 6.32
N VAL A 189 2.22 0.79 7.54
CA VAL A 189 1.26 -0.27 7.85
C VAL A 189 0.12 0.25 8.71
N ALA A 190 -1.08 0.37 8.15
CA ALA A 190 -2.31 0.69 8.86
C ALA A 190 -3.22 -0.56 8.89
N SER A 191 -3.20 -1.30 9.99
CA SER A 191 -3.78 -2.65 10.07
C SER A 191 -5.13 -2.74 10.78
N GLU A 192 -5.68 -1.61 11.24
CA GLU A 192 -6.96 -1.55 11.96
C GLU A 192 -7.94 -0.51 11.39
N TRP A 193 -9.21 -0.59 11.81
CA TRP A 193 -10.29 0.27 11.27
C TRP A 193 -9.97 1.76 11.49
N ARG A 194 -9.96 2.54 10.40
CA ARG A 194 -9.62 3.98 10.38
C ARG A 194 -8.24 4.33 10.96
N ALA A 195 -7.30 3.38 10.98
CA ALA A 195 -5.92 3.67 11.34
C ALA A 195 -5.22 4.48 10.23
N VAL A 196 -4.28 5.35 10.62
CA VAL A 196 -3.47 6.15 9.70
C VAL A 196 -1.99 5.91 10.00
N ALA A 197 -1.23 5.44 9.03
CA ALA A 197 0.22 5.26 9.11
C ALA A 197 0.93 6.10 8.06
N LEU A 198 1.99 6.80 8.48
CA LEU A 198 2.91 7.55 7.61
C LEU A 198 4.19 6.70 7.35
N PRO A 199 5.19 7.17 6.56
CA PRO A 199 6.30 6.31 6.12
C PRO A 199 6.98 5.55 7.25
N GLU A 200 7.25 4.26 7.05
CA GLU A 200 7.89 3.35 8.03
C GLU A 200 7.13 3.22 9.37
N ALA A 201 5.91 3.71 9.46
CA ALA A 201 5.10 3.68 10.67
C ALA A 201 4.15 2.47 10.69
N THR A 202 3.78 2.03 11.89
CA THR A 202 2.78 0.98 12.11
C THR A 202 1.63 1.52 12.96
N ALA A 203 0.42 1.61 12.40
CA ALA A 203 -0.81 1.98 13.08
C ALA A 203 -1.70 0.72 13.20
N SER A 204 -1.59 0.03 14.33
CA SER A 204 -2.25 -1.26 14.59
C SER A 204 -3.38 -1.18 15.62
N GLY A 205 -3.69 0.02 16.13
CA GLY A 205 -4.87 0.26 16.95
C GLY A 205 -6.05 0.85 16.18
N TYR A 206 -7.27 0.65 16.69
CA TYR A 206 -8.49 1.26 16.13
C TYR A 206 -8.42 2.80 16.21
N TYR A 207 -8.72 3.55 15.15
CA TYR A 207 -8.54 5.02 15.10
C TYR A 207 -7.12 5.53 15.44
N SER A 208 -6.11 4.68 15.37
CA SER A 208 -4.73 5.09 15.67
C SER A 208 -4.13 5.94 14.57
N VAL A 209 -3.19 6.81 14.93
CA VAL A 209 -2.38 7.58 13.98
C VAL A 209 -0.91 7.39 14.34
N ALA A 210 -0.12 6.87 13.40
CA ALA A 210 1.31 6.73 13.53
C ALA A 210 2.03 7.65 12.53
N CYS A 211 2.76 8.63 13.06
CA CYS A 211 3.67 9.47 12.31
C CYS A 211 4.94 8.70 11.92
N PRO A 212 5.82 9.23 11.03
CA PRO A 212 6.91 8.45 10.44
C PRO A 212 7.76 7.66 11.44
N ALA A 213 8.03 6.39 11.17
CA ALA A 213 8.73 5.45 12.07
C ALA A 213 8.06 5.22 13.46
N GLY A 214 6.84 5.71 13.68
CA GLY A 214 6.08 5.49 14.92
C GLY A 214 5.30 4.17 14.90
N ASN A 215 4.96 3.66 16.08
CA ASN A 215 4.10 2.51 16.30
C ASN A 215 2.92 2.89 17.20
N ALA A 216 1.71 2.94 16.64
CA ALA A 216 0.48 3.28 17.33
C ALA A 216 -0.40 2.01 17.44
N SER A 217 -0.15 1.20 18.48
CA SER A 217 -0.84 -0.09 18.70
C SER A 217 -2.07 0.03 19.60
N GLY A 218 -2.22 1.13 20.34
CA GLY A 218 -3.42 1.42 21.12
C GLY A 218 -4.61 1.90 20.31
N GLY A 219 -5.83 1.61 20.75
CA GLY A 219 -7.02 2.30 20.24
C GLY A 219 -6.91 3.81 20.48
N TYR A 220 -7.38 4.63 19.55
CA TYR A 220 -7.35 6.10 19.59
C TYR A 220 -5.96 6.70 19.86
N SER A 221 -4.90 5.94 19.61
CA SER A 221 -3.53 6.33 19.92
C SER A 221 -2.96 7.29 18.88
N PHE A 222 -2.02 8.12 19.31
CA PHE A 222 -1.24 8.96 18.40
C PHE A 222 0.24 8.77 18.70
N ALA A 223 0.97 8.11 17.80
CA ALA A 223 2.43 7.98 17.90
C ALA A 223 3.08 9.09 17.07
N MET A 224 3.84 9.96 17.73
CA MET A 224 4.76 10.89 17.06
C MET A 224 5.88 10.12 16.35
N PRO A 225 6.72 10.78 15.53
CA PRO A 225 7.79 10.09 14.83
C PRO A 225 8.70 9.29 15.78
N GLY A 226 8.97 8.03 15.45
CA GLY A 226 9.79 7.11 16.26
C GLY A 226 9.13 6.57 17.54
N ALA A 227 7.93 7.06 17.90
CA ALA A 227 7.25 6.76 19.17
C ALA A 227 6.50 5.43 19.21
N HIS A 228 6.26 4.89 20.41
CA HIS A 228 5.46 3.68 20.62
C HIS A 228 4.25 3.93 21.52
N ALA A 229 3.05 4.11 20.95
CA ALA A 229 1.81 4.35 21.69
C ALA A 229 0.95 3.07 21.81
N GLU A 230 0.90 2.46 23.01
CA GLU A 230 0.20 1.18 23.24
C GLU A 230 -1.28 1.31 23.66
N LYS A 231 -1.78 2.52 23.96
CA LYS A 231 -3.15 2.83 24.42
C LYS A 231 -3.62 4.17 23.83
N CYS A 232 -4.70 4.82 24.27
CA CYS A 232 -5.10 6.17 23.81
C CYS A 232 -4.11 7.28 24.27
N ALA A 233 -2.81 6.98 24.20
CA ALA A 233 -1.69 7.81 24.56
C ALA A 233 -1.21 8.58 23.32
N VAL A 234 -0.80 9.81 23.56
CA VAL A 234 0.10 10.54 22.65
C VAL A 234 1.51 10.16 23.09
N ALA A 235 2.17 9.28 22.34
CA ALA A 235 3.56 8.88 22.64
C ALA A 235 4.52 9.66 21.76
N ALA A 236 5.63 10.09 22.35
CA ALA A 236 6.78 10.64 21.63
C ALA A 236 8.04 9.86 22.03
N GLN A 237 8.75 9.27 21.06
CA GLN A 237 10.06 8.64 21.30
C GLN A 237 10.99 9.08 20.19
N GLY A 238 12.08 9.76 20.55
CA GLY A 238 13.23 9.91 19.67
C GLY A 238 13.84 11.31 19.58
N GLY A 239 15.14 11.38 19.86
CA GLY A 239 16.03 12.49 19.51
C GLY A 239 16.36 13.42 20.68
N SER A 240 17.63 13.79 20.81
CA SER A 240 18.19 14.77 21.77
C SER A 240 17.57 16.19 21.72
N ASN A 241 16.50 16.40 20.95
CA ASN A 241 16.04 17.72 20.51
C ASN A 241 14.60 18.05 20.91
N PHE A 242 13.85 17.16 21.58
CA PHE A 242 12.55 17.52 22.13
C PHE A 242 12.69 17.96 23.59
N ALA A 243 12.71 19.28 23.79
CA ALA A 243 12.87 19.88 25.10
C ALA A 243 11.61 19.80 25.98
N ALA A 244 10.40 19.66 25.41
CA ALA A 244 9.15 19.58 26.20
C ALA A 244 8.01 18.87 25.44
N LEU A 245 7.22 18.06 26.16
CA LEU A 245 5.93 17.53 25.71
C LEU A 245 4.84 18.11 26.62
N GLU A 246 3.83 18.77 26.03
CA GLU A 246 2.74 19.44 26.75
C GLU A 246 1.39 18.77 26.40
N TRP A 247 0.67 18.33 27.43
CA TRP A 247 -0.68 17.79 27.34
C TRP A 247 -1.66 18.76 27.98
N CYS A 248 -2.82 18.97 27.37
CA CYS A 248 -3.94 19.74 27.95
C CYS A 248 -5.17 18.83 27.99
N GLY A 249 -5.68 18.52 29.19
CA GLY A 249 -6.86 17.69 29.35
C GLY A 249 -7.94 18.33 30.22
N HIS A 250 -9.17 17.85 30.01
CA HIS A 250 -10.37 18.22 30.77
C HIS A 250 -10.98 16.95 31.37
N VAL A 251 -11.19 16.94 32.67
CA VAL A 251 -11.72 15.83 33.46
C VAL A 251 -12.92 16.32 34.25
N VAL A 252 -14.09 15.71 34.05
CA VAL A 252 -15.27 15.97 34.89
C VAL A 252 -15.42 14.79 35.84
N SER A 253 -15.30 15.02 37.15
CA SER A 253 -15.37 13.96 38.16
C SER A 253 -16.64 14.13 39.01
N GLN A 254 -17.39 13.04 39.23
CA GLN A 254 -18.47 12.95 40.20
C GLN A 254 -18.02 12.14 41.43
N GLY A 255 -17.28 12.77 42.34
CA GLY A 255 -16.98 12.29 43.71
C GLY A 255 -15.86 11.24 43.89
N GLY A 256 -14.80 11.58 44.65
CA GLY A 256 -13.69 10.68 45.05
C GLY A 256 -12.29 11.29 44.91
N ASP A 257 -11.27 10.65 45.49
CA ASP A 257 -9.86 10.90 45.15
C ASP A 257 -9.64 10.39 43.72
N TYR A 258 -9.46 11.29 42.76
CA TYR A 258 -9.25 10.89 41.37
C TYR A 258 -7.81 11.17 40.96
N ASN A 259 -7.20 10.15 40.38
CA ASN A 259 -5.97 10.31 39.61
C ASN A 259 -6.34 10.96 38.28
N LEU A 260 -5.52 11.88 37.79
CA LEU A 260 -5.66 12.37 36.40
C LEU A 260 -5.52 11.20 35.39
N GLN A 261 -5.03 10.04 35.85
CA GLN A 261 -4.99 8.75 35.14
C GLN A 261 -6.34 8.01 35.08
N ASP A 262 -7.33 8.32 35.93
CA ASP A 262 -8.65 7.65 35.95
C ASP A 262 -9.63 8.19 34.89
N VAL A 263 -9.19 9.16 34.09
CA VAL A 263 -9.79 9.37 32.77
C VAL A 263 -9.22 8.30 31.87
N THR A 264 -9.89 7.15 31.91
CA THR A 264 -9.50 5.76 31.63
C THR A 264 -8.66 5.42 30.40
N ASP A 265 -8.12 6.39 29.69
CA ASP A 265 -7.39 6.20 28.44
C ASP A 265 -6.33 7.29 28.13
N ASN A 266 -6.33 8.45 28.81
CA ASN A 266 -5.37 9.53 28.55
C ASN A 266 -4.07 9.33 29.35
N ARG A 267 -3.08 8.64 28.76
CA ARG A 267 -1.77 8.41 29.39
C ARG A 267 -0.66 9.20 28.70
N PHE A 268 0.32 9.62 29.50
CA PHE A 268 1.50 10.36 29.06
C PHE A 268 2.76 9.51 29.25
N GLN A 269 3.49 9.24 28.17
CA GLN A 269 4.73 8.47 28.20
C GLN A 269 5.95 9.40 28.24
N LEU A 270 6.90 9.12 29.14
CA LEU A 270 8.17 9.84 29.18
C LEU A 270 9.03 9.49 27.95
N PRO A 271 9.70 10.46 27.31
CA PRO A 271 10.37 10.21 26.03
C PRO A 271 11.62 9.34 26.18
N GLY A 272 11.83 8.36 25.30
CA GLY A 272 13.01 7.48 25.31
C GLY A 272 12.88 6.26 26.25
N SER A 273 13.90 5.41 26.29
CA SER A 273 13.92 4.18 27.11
C SER A 273 14.49 4.36 28.52
N GLY A 274 14.90 5.58 28.88
CA GLY A 274 15.35 5.95 30.21
C GLY A 274 15.98 7.34 30.27
N GLY A 275 16.02 7.93 31.46
CA GLY A 275 16.57 9.28 31.65
C GLY A 275 16.10 9.95 32.94
N THR A 276 16.36 11.26 33.03
CA THR A 276 15.82 12.13 34.08
C THR A 276 14.94 13.20 33.42
N ALA A 277 13.70 13.35 33.88
CA ALA A 277 12.74 14.33 33.39
C ALA A 277 12.34 15.30 34.51
N LEU A 278 12.25 16.59 34.18
CA LEU A 278 11.54 17.57 35.00
C LEU A 278 10.06 17.54 34.59
N ILE A 279 9.18 17.30 35.54
CA ILE A 279 7.73 17.31 35.37
C ILE A 279 7.20 18.59 35.98
N GLU A 280 6.46 19.37 35.19
CA GLU A 280 5.69 20.53 35.62
C GLU A 280 4.23 20.30 35.29
N VAL A 281 3.35 20.37 36.29
CA VAL A 281 1.91 20.15 36.14
C VAL A 281 1.18 21.39 36.59
N MET A 282 0.27 21.91 35.78
CA MET A 282 -0.73 22.88 36.21
C MET A 282 -2.06 22.16 36.39
N VAL A 283 -2.59 22.20 37.60
CA VAL A 283 -3.91 21.66 37.95
C VAL A 283 -4.83 22.83 38.22
N ILE A 284 -5.99 22.84 37.58
CA ILE A 284 -7.08 23.80 37.81
C ILE A 284 -8.35 23.02 38.12
N ALA A 285 -9.06 23.45 39.14
CA ALA A 285 -10.25 22.83 39.68
C ALA A 285 -11.33 23.87 39.85
N ARG A 286 -12.57 23.50 39.54
CA ARG A 286 -13.73 24.29 39.90
C ARG A 286 -14.84 23.38 40.40
N ASN A 287 -15.40 23.75 41.54
CA ASN A 287 -16.62 23.21 42.07
C ASN A 287 -17.60 24.37 42.28
N SER A 288 -18.84 24.20 41.85
CA SER A 288 -19.89 25.22 41.98
C SER A 288 -20.25 25.54 43.43
N THR A 289 -19.90 24.66 44.37
CA THR A 289 -20.30 24.71 45.78
C THR A 289 -19.10 24.95 46.72
N THR A 290 -17.95 24.30 46.47
CA THR A 290 -16.79 24.32 47.37
C THR A 290 -15.64 25.22 46.90
N GLY A 291 -15.79 25.91 45.76
CA GLY A 291 -14.81 26.90 45.28
C GLY A 291 -13.88 26.39 44.18
N ALA A 292 -12.77 27.09 43.96
CA ALA A 292 -11.81 26.82 42.90
C ALA A 292 -10.40 26.65 43.46
N TYR A 293 -9.66 25.71 42.89
CA TYR A 293 -8.29 25.40 43.29
C TYR A 293 -7.39 25.41 42.06
N ALA A 294 -6.21 26.03 42.15
CA ALA A 294 -5.19 25.98 41.13
C ALA A 294 -3.82 25.83 41.77
N ALA A 295 -3.04 24.86 41.31
CA ALA A 295 -1.70 24.61 41.80
C ALA A 295 -0.76 24.24 40.66
N ARG A 296 0.50 24.63 40.82
CA ARG A 296 1.61 24.15 40.00
C ARG A 296 2.41 23.14 40.79
N ILE A 297 2.65 21.97 40.21
CA ILE A 297 3.45 20.91 40.80
C ILE A 297 4.72 20.75 39.97
N THR A 298 5.87 20.70 40.62
CA THR A 298 7.16 20.47 39.96
C THR A 298 7.88 19.31 40.62
N GLY A 299 8.27 18.30 39.86
CA GLY A 299 8.99 17.13 40.37
C GLY A 299 10.02 16.63 39.36
N VAL A 300 11.06 15.97 39.85
CA VAL A 300 12.04 15.30 38.98
C VAL A 300 11.75 13.82 38.99
N VAL A 301 11.74 13.18 37.83
CA VAL A 301 11.50 11.74 37.67
C VAL A 301 12.71 11.11 37.00
N ARG A 302 13.17 9.97 37.52
CA ARG A 302 14.09 9.07 36.83
C ARG A 302 13.32 7.86 36.33
N TYR A 303 13.56 7.46 35.09
CA TYR A 303 12.88 6.34 34.45
C TYR A 303 13.85 5.51 33.61
N SER A 304 13.46 4.27 33.36
CA SER A 304 14.17 3.27 32.57
C SER A 304 13.14 2.31 31.96
N SER A 305 13.58 1.39 31.12
CA SER A 305 12.71 0.35 30.55
C SER A 305 12.05 -0.56 31.61
N SER A 306 12.51 -0.53 32.85
CA SER A 306 12.10 -1.44 33.93
C SER A 306 11.66 -0.77 35.24
N ALA A 307 11.75 0.56 35.35
CA ALA A 307 11.45 1.26 36.60
C ALA A 307 11.30 2.77 36.40
N ILE A 308 10.43 3.38 37.21
CA ILE A 308 10.23 4.82 37.32
C ILE A 308 10.21 5.25 38.80
N ALA A 309 10.81 6.38 39.13
CA ALA A 309 10.87 6.90 40.50
C ALA A 309 10.95 8.43 40.52
N LEU A 310 10.29 9.05 41.51
CA LEU A 310 10.52 10.45 41.84
C LEU A 310 11.90 10.62 42.47
N VAL A 311 12.62 11.67 42.05
CA VAL A 311 13.88 12.09 42.65
C VAL A 311 13.57 13.17 43.68
N GLY A 312 13.50 12.76 44.94
CA GLY A 312 13.12 13.65 46.04
C GLY A 312 11.62 13.94 46.11
N ALA A 313 11.25 14.90 46.96
CA ALA A 313 9.86 15.32 47.13
C ALA A 313 9.46 16.34 46.04
N PRO A 314 8.32 16.16 45.36
CA PRO A 314 7.80 17.16 44.44
C PRO A 314 7.43 18.45 45.19
N THR A 315 7.62 19.60 44.55
CA THR A 315 7.22 20.90 45.08
C THR A 315 5.83 21.23 44.58
N VAL A 316 4.91 21.59 45.49
CA VAL A 316 3.56 22.04 45.16
C VAL A 316 3.43 23.53 45.50
N THR A 317 3.18 24.36 44.50
CA THR A 317 2.93 25.80 44.65
C THR A 317 1.46 26.07 44.37
N VAL A 318 0.70 26.38 45.42
CA VAL A 318 -0.71 26.78 45.28
C VAL A 318 -0.75 28.18 44.67
N ILE A 319 -1.41 28.32 43.52
CA ILE A 319 -1.58 29.57 42.79
C ILE A 319 -2.85 30.29 43.26
N HIS A 320 -3.91 29.52 43.50
CA HIS A 320 -5.20 30.05 43.93
C HIS A 320 -5.98 28.98 44.68
N ASP A 321 -6.54 29.32 45.84
CA ASP A 321 -7.37 28.39 46.62
C ASP A 321 -8.51 29.16 47.30
N THR A 322 -9.74 28.92 46.86
CA THR A 322 -10.96 29.40 47.54
C THR A 322 -11.70 28.29 48.27
N THR A 323 -11.07 27.13 48.40
CA THR A 323 -11.64 25.91 49.00
C THR A 323 -11.37 25.81 50.51
N GLY A 324 -10.52 26.69 51.05
CA GLY A 324 -10.12 26.67 52.46
C GLY A 324 -9.25 25.48 52.83
N GLY A 325 -8.43 24.98 51.89
CA GLY A 325 -7.56 23.82 52.11
C GLY A 325 -8.25 22.45 51.97
N ALA A 326 -9.51 22.43 51.54
CA ALA A 326 -10.24 21.18 51.29
C ALA A 326 -9.76 20.44 50.04
N ALA A 327 -9.11 21.13 49.09
CA ALA A 327 -8.50 20.53 47.91
C ALA A 327 -6.98 20.51 48.00
N SER A 328 -6.35 19.43 47.53
CA SER A 328 -4.90 19.32 47.41
C SER A 328 -4.50 18.55 46.15
N ALA A 329 -3.30 18.80 45.64
CA ALA A 329 -2.74 18.06 44.53
C ALA A 329 -1.33 17.55 44.87
N THR A 330 -1.02 16.34 44.44
CA THR A 330 0.26 15.66 44.67
C THR A 330 0.74 14.99 43.38
N LEU A 331 2.06 14.79 43.27
CA LEU A 331 2.66 14.01 42.20
C LEU A 331 3.10 12.66 42.76
N ALA A 332 2.67 11.58 42.11
CA ALA A 332 3.02 10.21 42.45
C ALA A 332 3.57 9.49 41.21
N VAL A 333 4.22 8.36 41.42
CA VAL A 333 4.58 7.42 40.34
C VAL A 333 3.88 6.11 40.60
N ASP A 334 3.29 5.52 39.56
CA ASP A 334 2.66 4.21 39.69
C ASP A 334 3.75 3.12 39.59
N SER A 335 3.95 2.39 40.69
CA SER A 335 4.95 1.31 40.77
C SER A 335 4.60 0.09 39.91
N GLY A 336 3.40 0.02 39.32
CA GLY A 336 2.97 -1.07 38.46
C GLY A 336 3.45 -0.97 37.01
N LEU A 337 3.95 0.18 36.55
CA LEU A 337 4.32 0.44 35.15
C LEU A 337 5.62 1.26 35.05
N ASN A 338 6.45 0.99 34.03
CA ASN A 338 7.87 1.40 34.02
C ASN A 338 8.14 2.83 33.53
N ASP A 339 7.16 3.53 32.96
CA ASP A 339 7.33 4.81 32.26
C ASP A 339 6.16 5.81 32.47
N LEU A 340 5.29 5.58 33.46
CA LEU A 340 4.06 6.36 33.69
C LEU A 340 4.08 7.15 35.02
N VAL A 341 3.80 8.45 34.94
CA VAL A 341 3.70 9.37 36.09
C VAL A 341 2.24 9.67 36.41
N ASP A 342 1.90 9.71 37.70
CA ASP A 342 0.54 9.95 38.19
C ASP A 342 0.42 11.33 38.85
N VAL A 343 -0.65 12.05 38.55
CA VAL A 343 -1.00 13.29 39.25
C VAL A 343 -2.26 13.01 40.01
N ARG A 344 -2.14 12.97 41.35
CA ARG A 344 -3.26 12.69 42.24
C ARG A 344 -3.83 13.97 42.76
N VAL A 345 -5.14 14.09 42.70
CA VAL A 345 -5.83 15.28 43.15
C VAL A 345 -6.92 14.87 44.12
N ASN A 346 -6.77 15.31 45.36
CA ASN A 346 -7.66 14.93 46.44
C ASN A 346 -8.63 16.08 46.69
N ALA A 347 -9.91 15.79 46.45
CA ALA A 347 -11.01 16.65 46.84
C ALA A 347 -11.54 16.14 48.18
N GLY A 348 -11.29 16.86 49.27
CA GLY A 348 -11.66 16.44 50.63
C GLY A 348 -13.16 16.18 50.87
N THR A 349 -14.05 16.42 49.89
CA THR A 349 -15.47 16.02 49.92
C THR A 349 -15.96 15.49 48.56
N PRO A 350 -16.95 14.56 48.51
CA PRO A 350 -17.44 13.91 47.28
C PRO A 350 -18.29 14.80 46.33
N ALA A 351 -18.02 16.09 46.24
CA ALA A 351 -18.79 17.01 45.39
C ALA A 351 -18.36 16.94 43.90
N ASP A 352 -19.21 17.45 42.99
CA ASP A 352 -18.93 17.46 41.55
C ASP A 352 -17.81 18.46 41.19
N TRP A 353 -16.58 17.96 41.05
CA TRP A 353 -15.43 18.76 40.66
C TRP A 353 -15.16 18.66 39.16
N HIS A 354 -15.03 19.80 38.52
CA HIS A 354 -14.50 19.92 37.16
C HIS A 354 -13.01 20.25 37.25
N TRP A 355 -12.18 19.34 36.76
CA TRP A 355 -10.73 19.48 36.73
C TRP A 355 -10.25 19.72 35.30
N THR A 356 -9.39 20.69 35.10
CA THR A 356 -8.63 20.85 33.88
C THR A 356 -7.16 20.96 34.25
N GLY A 357 -6.30 20.34 33.45
CA GLY A 357 -4.88 20.36 33.75
C GLY A 357 -4.07 20.41 32.48
N SER A 358 -2.94 21.11 32.56
CA SER A 358 -1.86 20.90 31.61
C SER A 358 -0.68 20.22 32.28
N LEU A 359 -0.15 19.20 31.63
CA LEU A 359 1.03 18.47 32.07
C LEU A 359 2.14 18.77 31.07
N ARG A 360 3.26 19.28 31.56
CA ARG A 360 4.47 19.51 30.77
C ARG A 360 5.60 18.68 31.35
N ALA A 361 6.14 17.73 30.59
CA ALA A 361 7.43 17.12 30.92
C ALA A 361 8.52 17.73 30.06
N THR A 362 9.56 18.24 30.70
CA THR A 362 10.77 18.75 30.09
C THR A 362 11.90 17.79 30.44
N VAL A 363 12.43 17.06 29.45
CA VAL A 363 13.59 16.20 29.69
C VAL A 363 14.85 17.05 29.56
N ALA A 364 15.50 17.30 30.70
CA ALA A 364 16.86 17.81 30.69
C ALA A 364 17.77 16.62 30.37
N GLN A 365 18.42 16.62 29.20
CA GLN A 365 19.54 15.72 28.99
C GLN A 365 20.58 16.00 30.09
N ALA A 366 20.84 15.01 30.94
CA ALA A 366 22.12 14.97 31.62
C ALA A 366 23.19 14.88 30.52
N LEU A 367 24.10 15.86 30.50
CA LEU A 367 25.36 15.78 29.77
C LEU A 367 26.15 14.54 30.18
#